data_AF-A0A8T5RVN7-F1
#
_entry.id   AF-A0A8T5RVN7-F1
#
_cell.length_a   1.000
_cell.length_b   1.000
_cell.length_c   1.000
_cell.angle_alpha   90.00
_cell.angle_beta   90.00
_cell.angle_gamma   90.00
#
_symmetry.space_group_name_H-M   'P 1'
#
loop_
_entity.id
_entity.type
_entity.pdbx_description
1 polymer ?
#
loop_
_entity_poly.entity_id
_entity_poly.type
_entity_poly.pdbx_seq_one_letter_code
_entity_poly.pdbx_strand_id
1 'polypeptide(L)' 'MGTPHPMTEEHYIMWIELICKGNCYKRKFLKPGDEAKATFMVADTDEVWAREYCNLHGLWKGTE' A
#
# COMPACT_ATOMS: atom_id res chain seq x y z
N MET A 1 -3.30 -14.55 5.99
CA MET A 1 -3.52 -13.84 4.70
C MET A 1 -4.88 -13.17 4.77
N GLY A 2 -4.93 -11.86 4.54
CA GLY A 2 -6.19 -11.11 4.52
C GLY A 2 -6.93 -11.26 3.18
N THR A 3 -8.17 -10.78 3.14
CA THR A 3 -8.97 -10.68 1.90
C THR A 3 -8.49 -9.50 1.06
N PRO A 4 -8.26 -9.66 -0.26
CA PRO A 4 -7.91 -8.55 -1.13
C PRO A 4 -8.97 -7.44 -1.12
N HIS A 5 -8.51 -6.20 -1.09
CA HIS A 5 -9.40 -5.04 -1.17
C HIS A 5 -10.05 -4.95 -2.57
N PRO A 6 -11.33 -4.52 -2.69
CA PRO A 6 -11.94 -4.25 -3.99
C PRO A 6 -11.17 -3.20 -4.79
N MET A 7 -11.14 -3.31 -6.12
CA MET A 7 -10.46 -2.36 -7.00
C MET A 7 -11.39 -1.95 -8.13
N THR A 8 -12.61 -1.49 -7.80
CA THR A 8 -13.58 -0.98 -8.78
C THR A 8 -13.37 0.53 -9.01
N GLU A 9 -14.07 1.12 -9.98
CA GLU A 9 -13.98 2.56 -10.23
C GLU A 9 -14.40 3.40 -9.01
N GLU A 10 -15.40 2.93 -8.28
CA GLU A 10 -15.97 3.61 -7.10
C GLU A 10 -15.22 3.29 -5.81
N HIS A 11 -14.53 2.15 -5.74
CA HIS A 11 -13.90 1.67 -4.52
C HIS A 11 -12.57 0.96 -4.81
N TYR A 12 -11.48 1.67 -4.56
CA TYR A 12 -10.13 1.18 -4.83
C TYR A 12 -9.08 1.79 -3.89
N ILE A 13 -7.97 1.08 -3.73
CA ILE A 13 -6.76 1.60 -3.12
C ILE A 13 -6.11 2.55 -4.13
N MET A 14 -6.00 3.83 -3.77
CA MET A 14 -5.36 4.85 -4.62
C MET A 14 -3.85 4.69 -4.65
N TRP A 15 -3.26 4.30 -3.52
CA TRP A 15 -1.83 4.04 -3.40
C TRP A 15 -1.49 3.13 -2.25
N ILE A 16 -0.36 2.46 -2.38
CA ILE A 16 0.31 1.70 -1.33
C ILE A 16 1.69 2.33 -1.11
N GLU A 17 2.09 2.46 0.15
CA GLU A 17 3.42 2.90 0.54
C GLU A 17 4.13 1.86 1.40
N LEU A 18 5.41 1.69 1.13
CA LEU A 18 6.35 1.03 2.02
C LEU A 18 7.20 2.09 2.70
N ILE A 19 7.12 2.16 4.02
CA ILE A 19 7.95 3.00 4.87
C ILE A 19 9.14 2.17 5.31
N CYS A 20 10.33 2.75 5.22
CA CYS A 20 11.60 2.13 5.57
C CYS A 20 12.31 2.95 6.65
N LYS A 21 13.35 2.38 7.25
CA LYS A 21 14.21 3.04 8.22
C LYS A 21 14.69 4.43 7.76
N GLY A 22 14.84 5.34 8.71
CA GLY A 22 15.37 6.69 8.45
C GLY A 22 14.40 7.63 7.72
N ASN A 23 13.09 7.45 7.91
CA ASN A 23 12.03 8.24 7.25
C ASN A 23 12.03 8.14 5.71
N CYS A 24 12.59 7.06 5.16
CA CYS A 24 12.50 6.76 3.75
C CYS A 24 11.14 6.13 3.41
N TYR A 25 10.60 6.41 2.23
CA TYR A 25 9.41 5.72 1.74
C TYR A 25 9.42 5.52 0.22
N LYS A 26 8.71 4.50 -0.23
CA LYS A 26 8.38 4.28 -1.64
C LYS A 26 6.87 4.18 -1.79
N ARG A 27 6.32 4.84 -2.81
CA ARG A 27 4.89 4.84 -3.11
C ARG A 27 4.61 4.23 -4.48
N LYS A 28 3.59 3.38 -4.54
CA LYS A 28 2.98 2.91 -5.79
C LYS A 28 1.56 3.44 -5.85
N PHE A 29 1.28 4.26 -6.86
CA PHE A 29 -0.10 4.60 -7.22
C PHE A 29 -0.71 3.45 -8.00
N LEU A 30 -1.98 3.20 -7.73
CA LEU A 30 -2.81 2.19 -8.39
C LEU A 30 -4.02 2.88 -9.03
N LYS A 31 -4.65 2.17 -9.94
CA LYS A 31 -5.89 2.56 -10.61
C LYS A 31 -6.97 1.52 -10.35
N PRO A 32 -8.26 1.86 -10.52
CA PRO A 32 -9.31 0.86 -10.64
C PRO A 32 -8.92 -0.26 -11.63
N GLY A 33 -9.19 -1.51 -11.25
CA GLY A 33 -8.87 -2.71 -12.01
C GLY A 33 -7.47 -3.29 -11.77
N ASP A 34 -6.54 -2.53 -11.18
CA ASP A 34 -5.23 -3.07 -10.79
C ASP A 34 -5.38 -4.11 -9.66
N GLU A 35 -4.41 -5.01 -9.52
CA GLU A 35 -4.31 -5.81 -8.30
C GLU A 35 -4.10 -4.90 -7.07
N ALA A 36 -4.78 -5.20 -5.96
CA ALA A 36 -4.61 -4.54 -4.66
C ALA A 36 -3.28 -4.93 -3.99
N LYS A 37 -2.17 -4.72 -4.69
CA LYS A 37 -0.83 -5.17 -4.34
C LYS A 37 0.22 -4.23 -4.92
N ALA A 38 1.34 -4.08 -4.20
CA ALA A 38 2.52 -3.41 -4.71
C ALA A 38 3.77 -4.21 -4.31
N THR A 39 4.77 -4.20 -5.18
CA THR A 39 6.09 -4.79 -4.93
C THR A 39 7.11 -3.67 -4.93
N PHE A 40 7.96 -3.63 -3.90
CA PHE A 40 9.01 -2.64 -3.75
C PHE A 40 10.36 -3.34 -3.59
N MET A 41 11.35 -2.90 -4.35
CA MET A 41 12.74 -3.27 -4.09
C MET A 41 13.32 -2.27 -3.08
N VAL A 42 13.86 -2.76 -1.97
CA VAL A 42 14.51 -1.96 -0.94
C VAL A 42 15.93 -2.48 -0.72
N ALA A 43 16.82 -1.61 -0.24
CA ALA A 43 18.20 -1.99 0.04
C ALA A 43 18.32 -2.80 1.35
N ASP A 44 17.35 -2.63 2.25
CA ASP A 44 17.27 -3.26 3.56
C ASP A 44 15.78 -3.43 3.94
N THR A 45 15.47 -4.48 4.70
CA THR A 45 14.14 -4.80 5.23
C THR A 45 14.02 -4.53 6.73
N ASP A 46 15.05 -4.00 7.38
CA ASP A 46 14.97 -3.58 8.78
C ASP A 46 13.95 -2.43 8.96
N GLU A 47 13.04 -2.61 9.92
CA GLU A 47 12.04 -1.62 10.34
C GLU A 47 11.13 -1.14 9.18
N VAL A 48 10.67 -2.08 8.36
CA VAL A 48 9.71 -1.78 7.29
C VAL A 48 8.28 -1.94 7.74
N TRP A 49 7.40 -1.04 7.29
CA TRP A 49 5.96 -1.21 7.45
C TRP A 49 5.21 -0.61 6.28
N ALA A 50 4.02 -1.14 6.01
CA ALA A 50 3.20 -0.70 4.88
C ALA A 50 1.99 0.11 5.35
N ARG A 51 1.56 1.05 4.49
CA ARG A 51 0.26 1.71 4.61
C ARG A 51 -0.38 1.84 3.23
N GLU A 52 -1.69 1.90 3.23
CA GLU A 52 -2.48 2.05 2.02
C GLU A 52 -3.54 3.13 2.21
N TYR A 53 -4.00 3.70 1.10
CA TYR A 53 -5.09 4.65 1.13
C TYR A 53 -6.19 4.24 0.18
N CYS A 54 -7.34 3.88 0.75
CA CYS A 54 -8.58 3.64 0.04
C CYS A 54 -9.30 4.98 -0.20
N ASN A 55 -9.84 5.17 -1.41
CA ASN A 55 -10.59 6.38 -1.75
C ASN A 55 -11.83 6.59 -0.87
N LEU A 56 -12.44 5.52 -0.33
CA LEU A 56 -13.62 5.58 0.54
C LEU A 56 -13.29 5.46 2.03
N HIS A 57 -12.34 4.59 2.38
CA HIS A 57 -12.06 4.23 3.78
C HIS A 57 -10.82 4.93 4.36
N GLY A 58 -10.16 5.78 3.58
CA GLY A 58 -9.02 6.57 4.02
C GLY A 58 -7.77 5.73 4.25
N LEU A 59 -6.94 6.19 5.21
CA LEU A 59 -5.61 5.64 5.46
C LEU A 59 -5.64 4.45 6.41
N TRP A 60 -5.01 3.35 6.00
CA TRP A 60 -4.76 2.19 6.86
C TRP A 60 -3.28 1.91 6.99
N LYS A 61 -2.88 1.44 8.18
CA LYS A 61 -1.51 1.01 8.49
C LYS A 61 -1.51 -0.49 8.75
N GLY A 62 -0.66 -1.22 8.03
CA GLY A 62 -0.32 -2.59 8.37
C GLY A 62 0.66 -2.63 9.55
N THR A 63 0.46 -3.58 10.46
CA THR A 63 1.49 -4.02 11.40
C THR A 63 2.12 -5.30 10.88
N GLU A 64 3.37 -5.58 11.28
CA GLU A 64 3.98 -6.89 11.08
C GLU A 64 3.17 -8.01 11.78
#